data_AF-A0A7W3PP36-F1
#
_entry.id   AF-A0A7W3PP36-F1
#
_cell.length_a   1.000
_cell.length_b   1.000
_cell.length_c   1.000
_cell.angle_alpha   90.00
_cell.angle_beta   90.00
_cell.angle_gamma   90.00
#
_symmetry.space_group_name_H-M   'P 1'
#
loop_
_entity.id
_entity.type
_entity.pdbx_description
1 polymer ?
#
loop_
_entity_poly.entity_id
_entity_poly.type
_entity_poly.pdbx_seq_one_letter_code
_entity_poly.pdbx_strand_id
1 'polypeptide(L)'
;MANIEDRLVWIDCEMTGLDLALDELVEVAVVVTDSELNPVHPGFTIVVKPSDAALANMGEFVTAMHTSSGLITELADGHSLADAEAQVLSYINEHVPSGQKPPMSGNSIGTDRAFVAKYMPTLNYRLHYRNIDVSSMKELARRWFPRVYFNSPVKDGGHRALADILESIRELDYYRSALFVPEPGPTSAAAAKISKTVVTKHSRSV
;
A
#
# COMPACT_ATOMS: atom_id res chain seq x y z
N MET A 1 -22.75 10.78 -2.28
CA MET A 1 -21.98 9.90 -3.17
C MET A 1 -20.53 10.05 -2.79
N ALA A 2 -19.77 8.95 -2.73
CA ALA A 2 -18.32 9.06 -2.65
C ALA A 2 -17.87 9.94 -3.84
N ASN A 3 -16.97 10.88 -3.58
CA ASN A 3 -16.48 11.73 -4.64
C ASN A 3 -15.56 10.86 -5.51
N ILE A 4 -16.00 10.47 -6.71
CA ILE A 4 -15.22 9.63 -7.65
C ILE A 4 -13.84 10.23 -7.93
N GLU A 5 -13.71 11.54 -7.75
CA GLU A 5 -12.47 12.28 -7.86
C GLU A 5 -11.44 11.95 -6.77
N ASP A 6 -11.83 11.40 -5.62
CA ASP A 6 -10.91 11.13 -4.51
C ASP A 6 -9.95 10.00 -4.89
N ARG A 7 -8.67 10.36 -5.03
CA ARG A 7 -7.61 9.41 -5.41
C ARG A 7 -7.13 8.57 -4.24
N LEU A 8 -6.66 7.37 -4.56
CA LEU A 8 -5.84 6.55 -3.69
C LEU A 8 -4.42 6.48 -4.27
N VAL A 9 -3.41 6.56 -3.41
CA VAL A 9 -2.01 6.37 -3.80
C VAL A 9 -1.54 5.05 -3.22
N TRP A 10 -1.28 4.10 -4.09
CA TRP A 10 -0.76 2.79 -3.78
C TRP A 10 0.74 2.82 -3.85
N ILE A 11 1.41 2.35 -2.80
CA ILE A 11 2.86 2.32 -2.73
C ILE A 11 3.27 0.94 -2.21
N ASP A 12 4.35 0.44 -2.78
CA ASP A 12 5.09 -0.70 -2.29
C ASP A 12 6.57 -0.35 -2.37
N CYS A 13 7.32 -0.80 -1.36
CA CYS A 13 8.73 -0.50 -1.22
C CYS A 13 9.50 -1.80 -1.02
N GLU A 14 10.62 -1.91 -1.73
CA GLU A 14 11.63 -2.91 -1.42
C GLU A 14 12.72 -2.27 -0.56
N MET A 15 13.25 -3.04 0.39
CA MET A 15 14.26 -2.59 1.35
C MET A 15 15.41 -3.60 1.45
N THR A 16 16.54 -3.17 2.01
CA THR A 16 17.62 -4.09 2.41
C THR A 16 17.29 -4.94 3.64
N GLY A 17 16.19 -4.62 4.33
CA GLY A 17 15.69 -5.29 5.52
C GLY A 17 14.55 -4.49 6.17
N LEU A 18 14.26 -4.73 7.46
CA LEU A 18 13.13 -4.12 8.17
C LEU A 18 13.54 -3.27 9.38
N ASP A 19 14.84 -3.17 9.69
CA ASP A 19 15.34 -2.31 10.75
C ASP A 19 15.51 -0.88 10.23
N LEU A 20 14.59 0.01 10.61
CA LEU A 20 14.66 1.43 10.22
C LEU A 20 15.96 2.12 10.63
N ALA A 21 16.78 1.61 11.55
CA ALA A 21 18.06 2.21 11.89
C ALA A 21 19.18 1.84 10.91
N LEU A 22 19.10 0.67 10.29
CA LEU A 22 20.19 0.07 9.49
C LEU A 22 19.84 -0.09 8.02
N ASP A 23 18.58 -0.38 7.72
CA ASP A 23 18.12 -0.75 6.38
C ASP A 23 17.62 0.45 5.58
N GLU A 24 17.77 0.38 4.27
CA GLU A 24 17.48 1.46 3.33
C GLU A 24 16.45 1.02 2.27
N LEU A 25 15.77 2.01 1.68
CA LEU A 25 14.90 1.81 0.51
C LEU A 25 15.73 1.48 -0.72
N VAL A 26 15.29 0.50 -1.51
CA VAL A 26 15.98 0.08 -2.75
C VAL A 26 15.07 0.06 -3.99
N GLU A 27 13.75 -0.05 -3.84
CA GLU A 27 12.80 0.17 -4.93
C GLU A 27 11.54 0.84 -4.36
N VAL A 28 10.95 1.76 -5.12
CA VAL A 28 9.65 2.35 -4.78
C VAL A 28 8.77 2.30 -6.03
N ALA A 29 7.63 1.63 -5.94
CA ALA A 29 6.60 1.68 -6.95
C ALA A 29 5.38 2.47 -6.47
N VAL A 30 4.68 3.09 -7.42
CA VAL A 30 3.48 3.88 -7.16
C VAL A 30 2.43 3.63 -8.24
N VAL A 31 1.19 3.36 -7.81
CA VAL A 31 0.01 3.38 -8.68
C VAL A 31 -1.03 4.33 -8.10
N VAL A 32 -1.66 5.12 -8.96
CA VAL A 32 -2.78 5.99 -8.56
C VAL A 32 -4.07 5.38 -9.08
N THR A 33 -5.06 5.23 -8.21
CA THR A 33 -6.41 4.80 -8.61
C THR A 33 -7.44 5.87 -8.29
N ASP A 34 -8.60 5.79 -8.94
CA ASP A 34 -9.81 6.42 -8.43
C ASP A 34 -10.34 5.69 -7.18
N SER A 35 -11.46 6.19 -6.64
CA SER A 35 -12.13 5.60 -5.48
C SER A 35 -12.72 4.20 -5.72
N GLU A 36 -12.85 3.81 -7.00
CA GLU A 36 -13.38 2.52 -7.41
C GLU A 36 -12.29 1.49 -7.76
N LEU A 37 -11.04 1.82 -7.43
CA LEU A 37 -9.86 0.98 -7.62
C LEU A 37 -9.40 0.85 -9.09
N ASN A 38 -9.90 1.71 -9.99
CA ASN A 38 -9.43 1.73 -11.37
C ASN A 38 -8.11 2.52 -11.46
N PRO A 39 -7.01 1.93 -11.99
CA PRO A 39 -5.78 2.66 -12.23
C PRO A 39 -5.98 3.78 -13.24
N VAL A 40 -5.48 4.98 -12.92
CA VAL A 40 -5.53 6.14 -13.86
C VAL A 40 -4.29 6.21 -14.76
N HIS A 41 -3.27 5.42 -14.44
CA HIS A 41 -2.02 5.25 -15.17
C HIS A 41 -1.46 3.84 -14.89
N PRO A 42 -0.66 3.22 -15.78
CA PRO A 42 -0.06 1.90 -15.56
C PRO A 42 0.82 1.74 -14.31
N GLY A 43 1.28 2.84 -13.72
CA GLY A 43 2.19 2.84 -12.58
C GLY A 43 3.52 3.55 -12.87
N PHE A 44 4.29 3.75 -11.82
CA PHE A 44 5.66 4.27 -11.83
C PHE A 44 6.52 3.41 -10.91
N THR A 45 7.77 3.15 -11.29
CA THR A 45 8.75 2.46 -10.42
C THR A 45 10.09 3.16 -10.53
N ILE A 46 10.85 3.16 -9.45
CA ILE A 46 12.20 3.70 -9.39
C ILE A 46 13.06 2.88 -8.43
N VAL A 47 14.25 2.51 -8.89
CA VAL A 47 15.28 1.86 -8.08
C VAL A 47 16.11 2.93 -7.39
N VAL A 48 16.33 2.77 -6.09
CA VAL A 48 17.15 3.65 -5.26
C VAL A 48 18.45 2.94 -4.94
N LYS A 49 19.57 3.62 -5.13
CA LYS A 49 20.88 3.07 -4.80
C LYS A 49 21.10 3.07 -3.28
N PRO A 50 21.21 1.90 -2.63
CA PRO A 50 21.54 1.83 -1.21
C PRO A 50 23.02 2.14 -0.97
N SER A 51 23.35 2.44 0.28
CA SER A 51 24.74 2.53 0.74
C SER A 51 25.43 1.17 0.79
N ASP A 52 26.76 1.16 0.69
CA ASP A 52 27.57 -0.06 0.84
C ASP A 52 27.34 -0.75 2.21
N ALA A 53 27.05 0.06 3.24
CA ALA A 53 26.78 -0.45 4.59
C ALA A 53 25.43 -1.21 4.65
N ALA A 54 24.37 -0.65 4.04
CA ALA A 54 23.07 -1.32 3.97
C ALA A 54 23.13 -2.60 3.13
N LEU A 55 23.86 -2.58 2.00
CA LEU A 55 24.11 -3.77 1.19
C LEU A 55 24.84 -4.87 1.96
N ALA A 56 25.88 -4.51 2.71
CA ALA A 56 26.65 -5.47 3.51
C ALA A 56 25.85 -6.03 4.70
N ASN A 57 24.84 -5.30 5.18
CA ASN A 57 23.95 -5.72 6.27
C ASN A 57 22.75 -6.56 5.81
N MET A 58 22.51 -6.65 4.49
CA MET A 58 21.41 -7.41 3.93
C MET A 58 21.55 -8.90 4.27
N GLY A 59 20.62 -9.43 5.05
CA GLY A 59 20.63 -10.84 5.46
C GLY A 59 20.36 -11.80 4.29
N GLU A 60 20.74 -13.08 4.46
CA GLU A 60 20.67 -14.12 3.42
C GLU A 60 19.28 -14.21 2.74
N PHE A 61 18.21 -14.10 3.52
CA PHE A 61 16.84 -14.13 3.01
C PHE A 61 16.58 -12.99 2.02
N VAL A 62 16.90 -11.75 2.39
CA VAL A 62 16.64 -10.56 1.57
C VAL A 62 17.56 -10.56 0.34
N THR A 63 18.82 -10.96 0.50
CA THR A 63 19.75 -11.13 -0.63
C THR A 63 19.22 -12.14 -1.64
N ALA A 64 18.76 -13.30 -1.19
CA ALA A 64 18.20 -14.33 -2.08
C ALA A 64 16.93 -13.84 -2.79
N MET A 65 16.06 -13.13 -2.08
CA MET A 65 14.84 -12.53 -2.63
C MET A 65 15.16 -11.53 -3.75
N HIS A 66 16.03 -10.54 -3.49
CA HIS A 66 16.43 -9.53 -4.49
C HIS A 66 17.24 -10.11 -5.64
N THR A 67 17.94 -11.23 -5.40
CA THR A 67 18.61 -11.98 -6.47
C THR A 67 17.58 -12.67 -7.37
N SER A 68 16.58 -13.34 -6.79
CA SER A 68 15.54 -14.03 -7.54
C SER A 68 14.65 -13.08 -8.34
N SER A 69 14.37 -11.88 -7.80
CA SER A 69 13.57 -10.86 -8.49
C SER A 69 14.35 -10.09 -9.57
N GLY A 70 15.68 -10.23 -9.58
CA GLY A 70 16.59 -9.49 -10.46
C GLY A 70 16.96 -8.09 -9.96
N LEU A 71 16.26 -7.58 -8.93
CA LEU A 71 16.47 -6.23 -8.39
C LEU A 71 17.92 -6.01 -7.93
N ILE A 72 18.59 -7.04 -7.40
CA ILE A 72 19.97 -6.92 -6.90
C ILE A 72 20.95 -6.40 -7.97
N THR A 73 20.66 -6.67 -9.25
CA THR A 73 21.51 -6.26 -10.38
C THR A 73 21.30 -4.81 -10.79
N GLU A 74 20.16 -4.22 -10.40
CA GLU A 74 19.78 -2.84 -10.72
C GLU A 74 20.27 -1.85 -9.65
N LEU A 75 20.55 -2.32 -8.42
CA LEU A 75 20.85 -1.47 -7.25
C LEU A 75 22.06 -0.55 -7.45
N ALA A 76 23.11 -1.03 -8.11
CA ALA A 76 24.35 -0.28 -8.29
C ALA A 76 24.15 0.97 -9.17
N ASP A 77 23.19 0.91 -10.08
CA ASP A 77 22.83 1.96 -11.05
C ASP A 77 21.55 2.72 -10.64
N GLY A 78 21.03 2.43 -9.44
CA GLY A 78 19.87 3.11 -8.88
C GLY A 78 20.06 4.62 -8.69
N HIS A 79 18.95 5.34 -8.54
CA HIS A 79 18.93 6.78 -8.32
C HIS A 79 19.36 7.14 -6.90
N SER A 80 19.80 8.38 -6.71
CA SER A 80 19.92 8.94 -5.36
C SER A 80 18.54 9.02 -4.71
N LEU A 81 18.48 8.94 -3.37
CA LEU A 81 17.23 9.04 -2.63
C LEU A 81 16.47 10.35 -2.91
N ALA A 82 17.20 11.47 -3.04
CA ALA A 82 16.62 12.77 -3.34
C ALA A 82 16.00 12.82 -4.75
N ASP A 83 16.70 12.27 -5.75
CA ASP A 83 16.17 12.20 -7.11
C ASP A 83 14.96 11.25 -7.20
N ALA A 84 14.99 10.15 -6.47
CA ALA A 84 13.88 9.22 -6.40
C ALA A 84 12.63 9.85 -5.76
N GLU A 85 12.78 10.53 -4.62
CA GLU A 85 11.67 11.25 -3.99
C GLU A 85 11.08 12.31 -4.93
N ALA A 86 11.92 13.07 -5.63
CA ALA A 86 11.48 14.10 -6.57
C ALA A 86 10.66 13.52 -7.73
N GLN A 87 11.11 12.39 -8.30
CA GLN A 87 10.40 11.73 -9.40
C GLN A 87 9.07 11.10 -8.96
N VAL A 88 9.06 10.45 -7.79
CA VAL A 88 7.82 9.91 -7.19
C VAL A 88 6.81 11.03 -6.93
N LEU A 89 7.26 12.17 -6.38
CA LEU A 89 6.40 13.34 -6.17
C LEU A 89 5.87 13.91 -7.48
N SER A 90 6.71 13.98 -8.53
CA SER A 90 6.28 14.43 -9.85
C SER A 90 5.14 13.56 -10.40
N TYR A 91 5.33 12.23 -10.37
CA TYR A 91 4.32 11.26 -10.79
C TYR A 91 3.00 11.42 -10.02
N ILE A 92 3.07 11.54 -8.69
CA ILE A 92 1.87 11.72 -7.86
C ILE A 92 1.18 13.05 -8.17
N ASN A 93 1.93 14.13 -8.37
CA ASN A 93 1.34 15.45 -8.67
C ASN A 93 0.70 15.53 -10.06
N GLU A 94 1.16 14.73 -11.02
CA GLU A 94 0.54 14.61 -12.34
C GLU A 94 -0.84 13.92 -12.29
N HIS A 95 -1.01 12.95 -11.39
CA HIS A 95 -2.20 12.10 -11.36
C HIS A 95 -3.14 12.37 -10.17
N VAL A 96 -2.72 13.14 -9.17
CA VAL A 96 -3.51 13.51 -8.00
C VAL A 96 -3.81 15.01 -8.03
N PRO A 97 -5.10 15.41 -8.07
CA PRO A 97 -5.50 16.82 -8.04
C PRO A 97 -4.87 17.59 -6.86
N SER A 98 -4.45 18.84 -7.09
CA SER A 98 -3.67 19.65 -6.15
C SER A 98 -4.34 19.92 -4.79
N GLY A 99 -5.67 19.83 -4.71
CA GLY A 99 -6.44 19.98 -3.47
C GLY A 99 -6.59 18.70 -2.64
N GLN A 100 -6.12 17.55 -3.15
CA GLN A 100 -6.31 16.26 -2.48
C GLN A 100 -5.04 15.80 -1.76
N LYS A 101 -5.23 15.28 -0.55
CA LYS A 101 -4.23 14.47 0.15
C LYS A 101 -4.74 13.02 0.20
N PRO A 102 -4.32 12.16 -0.73
CA PRO A 102 -4.78 10.78 -0.77
C PRO A 102 -4.12 9.96 0.35
N PRO A 103 -4.80 8.95 0.92
CA PRO A 103 -4.18 8.02 1.85
C PRO A 103 -3.17 7.12 1.11
N MET A 104 -2.15 6.67 1.85
CA MET A 104 -1.22 5.64 1.37
C MET A 104 -1.90 4.28 1.47
N SER A 105 -1.84 3.49 0.40
CA SER A 105 -2.59 2.23 0.26
C SER A 105 -1.66 1.09 -0.15
N GLY A 106 -1.95 -0.13 0.32
CA GLY A 106 -1.17 -1.32 -0.03
C GLY A 106 -1.34 -2.44 1.00
N ASN A 107 -0.60 -3.53 0.84
CA ASN A 107 -0.57 -4.61 1.82
C ASN A 107 0.47 -4.33 2.89
N SER A 108 0.09 -4.43 4.17
CA SER A 108 1.04 -4.26 5.28
C SER A 108 1.75 -2.90 5.25
N ILE A 109 1.06 -1.91 4.68
CA ILE A 109 1.56 -0.58 4.30
C ILE A 109 2.17 0.23 5.45
N GLY A 110 1.97 -0.21 6.71
CA GLY A 110 2.60 0.39 7.88
C GLY A 110 4.12 0.33 7.83
N THR A 111 4.69 -0.74 7.27
CA THR A 111 6.15 -0.88 7.09
C THR A 111 6.66 0.16 6.10
N ASP A 112 6.09 0.19 4.88
CA ASP A 112 6.48 1.14 3.84
C ASP A 112 6.29 2.57 4.30
N ARG A 113 5.18 2.85 5.00
CA ARG A 113 4.90 4.16 5.58
C ARG A 113 6.02 4.62 6.50
N ALA A 114 6.60 3.71 7.29
CA ALA A 114 7.68 4.06 8.21
C ALA A 114 8.99 4.38 7.45
N PHE A 115 9.31 3.62 6.41
CA PHE A 115 10.47 3.90 5.54
C PHE A 115 10.27 5.20 4.75
N VAL A 116 9.10 5.42 4.14
CA VAL A 116 8.74 6.66 3.44
C VAL A 116 8.81 7.85 4.40
N ALA A 117 8.31 7.74 5.63
CA ALA A 117 8.40 8.84 6.59
C ALA A 117 9.85 9.21 6.98
N LYS A 118 10.76 8.22 7.03
CA LYS A 118 12.18 8.43 7.32
C LYS A 118 12.94 8.98 6.11
N TYR A 119 12.79 8.34 4.96
CA TYR A 119 13.66 8.52 3.80
C TYR A 119 13.06 9.45 2.73
N MET A 120 11.74 9.61 2.67
CA MET A 120 11.03 10.49 1.73
C MET A 120 10.02 11.38 2.48
N PRO A 121 10.49 12.28 3.36
CA PRO A 121 9.61 13.06 4.25
C PRO A 121 8.68 14.02 3.50
N THR A 122 9.09 14.51 2.33
CA THR A 122 8.26 15.41 1.50
C THR A 122 7.12 14.62 0.86
N LEU A 123 7.40 13.41 0.37
CA LEU A 123 6.38 12.45 -0.07
C LEU A 123 5.41 12.12 1.07
N ASN A 124 5.92 11.79 2.26
CA ASN A 124 5.09 11.50 3.42
C ASN A 124 4.11 12.65 3.76
N TYR A 125 4.55 13.91 3.63
CA TYR A 125 3.72 15.10 3.86
C TYR A 125 2.70 15.37 2.75
N ARG A 126 3.01 14.99 1.51
CA ARG A 126 2.12 15.08 0.34
C ARG A 126 0.90 14.16 0.48
N LEU A 127 1.07 13.04 1.17
CA LEU A 127 0.05 12.04 1.44
C LEU A 127 -0.72 12.34 2.74
N HIS A 128 -1.93 11.82 2.86
CA HIS A 128 -2.68 11.87 4.12
C HIS A 128 -2.01 10.97 5.17
N TYR A 129 -2.21 11.28 6.46
CA TYR A 129 -1.67 10.47 7.57
C TYR A 129 -2.36 9.10 7.74
N ARG A 130 -3.48 8.88 7.06
CA ARG A 130 -4.25 7.64 7.13
C ARG A 130 -3.78 6.70 6.06
N ASN A 131 -3.90 5.42 6.37
CA ASN A 131 -3.57 4.33 5.46
C ASN A 131 -4.82 3.53 5.12
N ILE A 132 -4.84 2.96 3.91
CA ILE A 132 -5.72 1.85 3.55
C ILE A 132 -4.86 0.60 3.48
N ASP A 133 -4.95 -0.22 4.54
CA ASP A 133 -4.17 -1.45 4.65
C ASP A 133 -5.00 -2.67 4.26
N VAL A 134 -4.67 -3.27 3.12
CA VAL A 134 -5.35 -4.45 2.59
C VAL A 134 -5.14 -5.66 3.52
N SER A 135 -3.99 -5.74 4.20
CA SER A 135 -3.69 -6.83 5.13
C SER A 135 -4.60 -6.79 6.37
N SER A 136 -5.10 -5.61 6.75
CA SER A 136 -6.13 -5.49 7.79
C SER A 136 -7.43 -6.19 7.37
N MET A 137 -7.85 -6.05 6.11
CA MET A 137 -9.04 -6.76 5.59
C MET A 137 -8.81 -8.27 5.51
N LYS A 138 -7.62 -8.68 5.06
CA LYS A 138 -7.21 -10.09 5.02
C LYS A 138 -7.29 -10.77 6.39
N GLU A 139 -6.80 -10.10 7.44
CA GLU A 139 -6.85 -10.63 8.81
C GLU A 139 -8.28 -10.72 9.36
N LEU A 140 -9.17 -9.77 9.00
CA LEU A 140 -10.59 -9.84 9.34
C LEU A 140 -11.30 -10.96 8.57
N ALA A 141 -11.05 -11.10 7.28
CA ALA A 141 -11.56 -12.19 6.45
C ALA A 141 -11.21 -13.55 7.05
N ARG A 142 -9.96 -13.74 7.45
CA ARG A 142 -9.47 -14.99 8.07
C ARG A 142 -10.26 -15.37 9.32
N ARG A 143 -10.68 -14.40 10.13
CA ARG A 143 -11.38 -14.63 11.40
C ARG A 143 -12.90 -14.74 11.24
N TRP A 144 -13.48 -13.90 10.40
CA TRP A 144 -14.94 -13.76 10.30
C TRP A 144 -15.52 -14.53 9.12
N PHE A 145 -14.76 -14.68 8.04
CA PHE A 145 -15.21 -15.28 6.79
C PHE A 145 -14.13 -16.22 6.19
N PRO A 146 -13.78 -17.35 6.83
CA PRO A 146 -12.70 -18.22 6.36
C PRO A 146 -12.83 -18.67 4.90
N ARG A 147 -14.06 -18.85 4.40
CA ARG A 147 -14.31 -19.17 2.98
C ARG A 147 -13.85 -18.07 2.04
N VAL A 148 -14.04 -16.80 2.41
CA VAL A 148 -13.54 -15.66 1.63
C VAL A 148 -12.02 -15.63 1.67
N TYR A 149 -11.42 -15.82 2.85
CA TYR A 149 -9.97 -15.86 2.99
C TYR A 149 -9.30 -16.94 2.11
N PHE A 150 -9.80 -18.18 2.14
CA PHE A 150 -9.20 -19.27 1.34
C PHE A 150 -9.45 -19.17 -0.17
N ASN A 151 -10.34 -18.28 -0.61
CA ASN A 151 -10.60 -18.02 -2.03
C ASN A 151 -10.06 -16.65 -2.49
N SER A 152 -9.23 -15.98 -1.67
CA SER A 152 -8.55 -14.76 -2.12
C SER A 152 -7.60 -15.08 -3.29
N PRO A 153 -7.44 -14.16 -4.26
CA PRO A 153 -6.50 -14.34 -5.37
C PRO A 153 -5.09 -14.70 -4.89
N VAL A 154 -4.43 -15.63 -5.59
CA VAL A 154 -3.04 -16.00 -5.32
C VAL A 154 -2.13 -14.84 -5.74
N LYS A 155 -1.06 -14.61 -4.97
CA LYS A 155 0.00 -13.66 -5.29
C LYS A 155 1.11 -14.35 -6.07
N ASP A 156 1.56 -13.72 -7.15
CA ASP A 156 2.61 -14.19 -8.07
C ASP A 156 3.54 -13.02 -8.49
N GLY A 157 3.54 -11.91 -7.74
CA GLY A 157 4.22 -10.66 -8.09
C GLY A 157 5.75 -10.73 -8.19
N GLY A 158 6.38 -11.83 -7.75
CA GLY A 158 7.81 -12.06 -7.93
C GLY A 158 8.73 -11.14 -7.11
N HIS A 159 8.21 -10.47 -6.07
CA HIS A 159 8.94 -9.49 -5.24
C HIS A 159 9.48 -8.32 -6.07
N ARG A 160 8.58 -7.71 -6.83
CA ARG A 160 8.84 -6.50 -7.60
C ARG A 160 7.72 -5.54 -7.31
N ALA A 161 8.09 -4.34 -6.85
CA ALA A 161 7.16 -3.45 -6.17
C ALA A 161 5.90 -3.12 -7.01
N LEU A 162 6.04 -2.90 -8.33
CA LEU A 162 4.89 -2.57 -9.17
C LEU A 162 3.91 -3.74 -9.33
N ALA A 163 4.42 -4.97 -9.48
CA ALA A 163 3.58 -6.15 -9.59
C ALA A 163 2.82 -6.37 -8.27
N ASP A 164 3.52 -6.27 -7.15
CA ASP A 164 2.93 -6.43 -5.81
C ASP A 164 1.84 -5.38 -5.50
N ILE A 165 1.97 -4.15 -5.98
CA ILE A 165 0.90 -3.14 -5.91
C ILE A 165 -0.35 -3.57 -6.69
N LEU A 166 -0.19 -4.01 -7.93
CA LEU A 166 -1.33 -4.41 -8.77
C LEU A 166 -2.05 -5.62 -8.17
N GLU A 167 -1.32 -6.53 -7.54
CA GLU A 167 -1.90 -7.63 -6.79
C GLU A 167 -2.64 -7.16 -5.53
N SER A 168 -2.12 -6.15 -4.84
CA SER A 168 -2.76 -5.53 -3.68
C SER A 168 -4.09 -4.86 -4.05
N ILE A 169 -4.14 -4.16 -5.19
CA ILE A 169 -5.37 -3.55 -5.73
C ILE A 169 -6.40 -4.64 -6.02
N ARG A 170 -5.99 -5.71 -6.74
CA ARG A 170 -6.85 -6.86 -7.04
C ARG A 170 -7.36 -7.55 -5.77
N GLU A 171 -6.52 -7.71 -4.76
CA GLU A 171 -6.90 -8.28 -3.46
C GLU A 171 -7.95 -7.41 -2.75
N LEU A 172 -7.78 -6.08 -2.74
CA LEU A 172 -8.76 -5.17 -2.14
C LEU A 172 -10.10 -5.19 -2.90
N ASP A 173 -10.07 -5.23 -4.23
CA ASP A 173 -11.28 -5.31 -5.04
C ASP A 173 -12.07 -6.62 -4.79
N TYR A 174 -11.34 -7.73 -4.63
CA TYR A 174 -11.92 -9.00 -4.18
C TYR A 174 -12.62 -8.85 -2.82
N TYR A 175 -11.95 -8.23 -1.83
CA TYR A 175 -12.54 -8.01 -0.51
C TYR A 175 -13.72 -7.03 -0.55
N ARG A 176 -13.68 -5.98 -1.39
CA ARG A 176 -14.82 -5.08 -1.64
C ARG A 176 -16.06 -5.88 -2.02
N SER A 177 -15.90 -6.86 -2.91
CA SER A 177 -16.99 -7.72 -3.40
C SER A 177 -17.44 -8.78 -2.40
N ALA A 178 -16.53 -9.32 -1.58
CA ALA A 178 -16.78 -10.50 -0.76
C ALA A 178 -17.02 -10.24 0.73
N LEU A 179 -16.51 -9.13 1.29
CA LEU A 179 -16.62 -8.81 2.73
C LEU A 179 -17.60 -7.66 3.02
N PHE A 180 -17.80 -6.74 2.08
CA PHE A 180 -18.65 -5.58 2.30
C PHE A 180 -20.07 -5.85 1.83
N VAL A 181 -20.99 -5.01 2.30
CA VAL A 181 -22.39 -5.06 1.89
C VAL A 181 -22.51 -4.71 0.40
N PRO A 182 -23.34 -5.43 -0.38
CA PRO A 182 -23.56 -5.11 -1.78
C PRO A 182 -24.07 -3.67 -1.98
N GLU A 183 -23.69 -3.06 -3.10
CA GLU A 183 -24.18 -1.74 -3.48
C GLU A 183 -25.71 -1.73 -3.66
N PRO A 184 -26.39 -0.61 -3.32
CA PRO A 184 -25.86 0.68 -2.84
C PRO A 184 -25.56 0.73 -1.33
N GLY A 185 -25.56 -0.41 -0.64
CA GLY A 185 -25.45 -0.47 0.81
C GLY A 185 -26.77 -0.17 1.54
N PRO A 186 -26.76 -0.19 2.88
CA PRO A 186 -27.94 0.08 3.69
C PRO A 186 -28.42 1.53 3.53
N THR A 187 -29.73 1.75 3.58
CA THR A 187 -30.30 3.10 3.68
C THR A 187 -29.82 3.82 4.94
N SER A 188 -29.86 5.16 4.96
CA SER A 188 -29.48 5.95 6.14
C SER A 188 -30.23 5.51 7.41
N ALA A 189 -31.51 5.15 7.28
CA ALA A 189 -32.31 4.64 8.40
C ALA A 189 -31.82 3.27 8.90
N ALA A 190 -31.50 2.34 7.99
CA ALA A 190 -30.96 1.03 8.34
C ALA A 190 -29.56 1.15 8.99
N ALA A 191 -28.67 1.97 8.42
CA ALA A 191 -27.36 2.25 8.98
C ALA A 191 -27.46 2.87 10.40
N ALA A 192 -28.35 3.83 10.61
CA ALA A 192 -28.58 4.43 11.92
C ALA A 192 -29.09 3.42 12.96
N LYS A 193 -29.95 2.47 12.55
CA LYS A 193 -30.42 1.38 13.43
C LYS A 193 -29.29 0.43 13.83
N ILE A 194 -28.43 0.06 12.88
CA ILE A 194 -27.24 -0.76 13.15
C ILE A 194 -26.34 -0.05 14.16
N SER A 195 -26.05 1.25 13.96
CA SER A 195 -25.24 2.06 14.88
C SER A 195 -25.78 2.03 16.31
N LYS A 196 -27.08 2.30 16.52
CA LYS A 196 -27.72 2.24 17.85
C LYS A 196 -27.59 0.86 18.51
N THR A 197 -27.74 -0.20 17.71
CA THR A 197 -27.63 -1.59 18.19
C THR A 197 -26.21 -1.89 18.64
N VAL A 198 -25.20 -1.51 17.85
CA VAL A 198 -23.78 -1.71 18.17
C VAL A 198 -23.37 -0.93 19.41
N VAL A 199 -23.74 0.36 19.51
CA VAL A 199 -23.46 1.18 20.70
C VAL A 199 -24.05 0.51 21.95
N THR A 200 -25.31 0.10 21.90
CA THR A 200 -25.97 -0.58 23.02
C THR A 200 -25.26 -1.87 23.43
N LYS A 201 -24.80 -2.67 22.44
CA LYS A 201 -24.06 -3.92 22.69
C LYS A 201 -22.77 -3.64 23.47
N HIS A 202 -22.03 -2.61 23.11
CA HIS A 202 -20.72 -2.31 23.72
C HIS A 202 -20.79 -1.48 25.00
N SER A 203 -21.85 -0.69 25.21
CA SER A 203 -22.05 0.04 26.47
C SER A 203 -22.49 -0.83 27.64
N ARG A 204 -22.97 -2.06 27.38
CA ARG A 204 -23.39 -3.02 28.42
C ARG A 204 -22.29 -3.99 28.86
N SER A 205 -21.09 -3.85 28.30
CA SER A 205 -19.95 -4.74 28.55
C SER A 205 -18.88 -4.12 29.47
N VAL A 206 -19.27 -3.14 30.29
CA VAL A 206 -18.44 -2.54 31.34
C VAL A 206 -19.15 -2.71 32.68
#